data_AF-A0AAX4H9L2-F1
#
_entry.id   AF-A0AAX4H9L2-F1
#
_cell.length_a   1.000
_cell.length_b   1.000
_cell.length_c   1.000
_cell.angle_alpha   90.00
_cell.angle_beta   90.00
_cell.angle_gamma   90.00
#
_symmetry.space_group_name_H-M   'P 1'
#
loop_
_entity.id
_entity.type
_entity.pdbx_description
1 polymer ?
#
loop_
_entity_poly.entity_id
_entity_poly.type
_entity_poly.pdbx_seq_one_letter_code
_entity_poly.pdbx_strand_id
1 'polypeptide(L)'
;MTDSIYTGEDFEDKVKKQVEFYFSDSNLQQDKFLWRIYEANDGWVELKTLLTFGRMRQYRPEEKVIAALKASDKLVLSANEDMVRRKDPIKDFNEVKNIKKRNSVHIEGFPSETTQEEVEEWFSEKIVPSLPKEQGVCSIRRIKNRATKEFFGVVDVEFKTLEDAEHFLGVSVSYPEGIVAENEVEGKQHILKKMSLLTFREMRESSKRFGVNEVTKRRNSFKDNNRKKPRKDDRDEKTEEAIEETEEKADKTEKTEEATAEAEKAPEAEAASETDKVEESAAVEA
;
A
#
# COMPACT_ATOMS: atom_id res chain seq x y z
N MET A 1 17.90 13.72 -0.18
CA MET A 1 16.97 14.00 0.93
C MET A 1 17.61 13.37 2.15
N THR A 2 17.98 14.18 3.13
CA THR A 2 18.55 13.69 4.39
C THR A 2 17.53 12.79 5.07
N ASP A 3 17.88 11.52 5.28
CA ASP A 3 17.11 10.61 6.13
C ASP A 3 17.19 11.15 7.55
N SER A 4 16.27 12.04 7.90
CA SER A 4 16.13 12.57 9.26
C SER A 4 15.72 11.40 10.14
N ILE A 5 16.66 10.92 10.96
CA ILE A 5 16.40 9.84 11.91
C ILE A 5 15.55 10.41 13.05
N TYR A 6 14.44 9.75 13.35
CA TYR A 6 13.58 10.12 14.46
C TYR A 6 14.24 9.78 15.80
N THR A 7 14.40 10.76 16.68
CA THR A 7 15.07 10.61 18.00
C THR A 7 14.17 10.92 19.19
N GLY A 8 12.85 10.97 19.00
CA GLY A 8 11.90 11.21 20.10
C GLY A 8 11.87 10.07 21.12
N GLU A 9 11.48 10.38 22.35
CA GLU A 9 11.33 9.41 23.45
C GLU A 9 10.18 8.42 23.21
N ASP A 10 9.21 8.81 22.38
CA ASP A 10 8.06 8.03 21.91
C ASP A 10 8.35 7.16 20.66
N PHE A 11 9.64 6.89 20.39
CA PHE A 11 10.09 6.11 19.24
C PHE A 11 9.38 4.74 19.14
N GLU A 12 9.36 3.99 20.25
CA GLU A 12 8.82 2.63 20.26
C GLU A 12 7.31 2.62 19.99
N ASP A 13 6.57 3.54 20.60
CA ASP A 13 5.13 3.65 20.42
C ASP A 13 4.74 4.10 19.00
N LYS A 14 5.48 5.05 18.42
CA LYS A 14 5.26 5.47 17.03
C LYS A 14 5.55 4.36 16.03
N VAL A 15 6.65 3.63 16.21
CA VAL A 15 6.99 2.46 15.38
C VAL A 15 5.90 1.39 15.47
N LYS A 16 5.52 1.00 16.70
CA LYS A 16 4.48 0.00 16.97
C LYS A 16 3.16 0.41 16.31
N LYS A 17 2.69 1.65 16.56
CA LYS A 17 1.45 2.19 15.97
C LYS A 17 1.51 2.17 14.44
N GLN A 18 2.64 2.54 13.85
CA GLN A 18 2.78 2.62 12.40
C GLN A 18 2.81 1.24 11.73
N VAL A 19 3.51 0.26 12.31
CA VAL A 19 3.55 -1.11 11.77
C VAL A 19 2.21 -1.82 12.02
N GLU A 20 1.61 -1.69 13.19
CA GLU A 20 0.27 -2.22 13.46
C GLU A 20 -0.77 -1.66 12.48
N PHE A 21 -0.67 -0.39 12.11
CA PHE A 21 -1.53 0.19 11.08
C PHE A 21 -1.33 -0.48 9.71
N TYR A 22 -0.10 -0.79 9.31
CA TYR A 22 0.13 -1.47 8.02
C TYR A 22 -0.53 -2.84 7.93
N PHE A 23 -0.48 -3.61 9.02
CA PHE A 23 -1.12 -4.93 9.13
C PHE A 23 -2.58 -4.88 9.58
N SER A 24 -3.14 -3.68 9.81
CA SER A 24 -4.55 -3.52 10.18
C SER A 24 -5.49 -3.99 9.08
N ASP A 25 -6.69 -4.43 9.46
CA ASP A 25 -7.74 -4.81 8.50
C ASP A 25 -8.02 -3.69 7.47
N SER A 26 -8.03 -2.44 7.95
CA SER A 26 -8.36 -1.26 7.13
C SER A 26 -7.30 -0.93 6.07
N ASN A 27 -6.05 -1.38 6.24
CA ASN A 27 -4.95 -1.08 5.32
C ASN A 27 -4.43 -2.30 4.54
N LEU A 28 -4.23 -3.46 5.20
CA LEU A 28 -3.52 -4.61 4.64
C LEU A 28 -4.12 -5.08 3.32
N GLN A 29 -5.45 -5.20 3.24
CA GLN A 29 -6.16 -5.62 2.02
C GLN A 29 -6.29 -4.51 0.96
N GLN A 30 -6.01 -3.25 1.32
CA GLN A 30 -6.11 -2.11 0.40
C GLN A 30 -4.76 -1.80 -0.27
N ASP A 31 -3.67 -2.02 0.45
CA ASP A 31 -2.32 -1.84 -0.06
C ASP A 31 -1.92 -3.02 -0.95
N LYS A 32 -1.97 -2.81 -2.26
CA LYS A 32 -1.63 -3.85 -3.25
C LYS A 32 -0.20 -4.38 -3.11
N PHE A 33 0.73 -3.55 -2.65
CA PHE A 33 2.13 -3.96 -2.52
C PHE A 33 2.29 -4.87 -1.31
N LEU A 34 1.83 -4.40 -0.14
CA LEU A 34 1.91 -5.17 1.09
C LEU A 34 1.08 -6.45 1.00
N TRP A 35 -0.13 -6.38 0.42
CA TRP A 35 -1.00 -7.54 0.23
C TRP A 35 -0.34 -8.64 -0.60
N ARG A 36 0.32 -8.30 -1.71
CA ARG A 36 0.98 -9.29 -2.57
C ARG A 36 2.12 -10.02 -1.87
N ILE A 37 2.92 -9.30 -1.07
CA ILE A 37 4.01 -9.91 -0.31
C ILE A 37 3.43 -10.80 0.79
N TYR A 38 2.42 -10.30 1.49
CA TYR A 38 1.72 -11.05 2.54
C TYR A 38 1.13 -12.36 2.00
N GLU A 39 0.46 -12.34 0.86
CA GLU A 39 -0.15 -13.52 0.24
C GLU A 39 0.90 -14.50 -0.32
N ALA A 40 2.03 -14.00 -0.84
CA ALA A 40 3.09 -14.83 -1.39
C ALA A 40 3.90 -15.59 -0.32
N ASN A 41 4.02 -15.03 0.88
CA ASN A 41 4.90 -15.52 1.94
C ASN A 41 4.13 -16.05 3.16
N ASP A 42 2.91 -16.56 2.99
CA ASP A 42 2.09 -17.10 4.09
C ASP A 42 1.93 -16.13 5.29
N GLY A 43 1.76 -14.85 4.95
CA GLY A 43 1.58 -13.75 5.88
C GLY A 43 2.87 -13.12 6.43
N TRP A 44 4.04 -13.68 6.13
CA TRP A 44 5.31 -13.13 6.58
C TRP A 44 5.80 -12.00 5.68
N VAL A 45 6.22 -10.89 6.30
CA VAL A 45 6.79 -9.74 5.59
C VAL A 45 8.12 -9.38 6.22
N GLU A 46 9.15 -9.26 5.39
CA GLU A 46 10.50 -8.90 5.85
C GLU A 46 10.54 -7.49 6.45
N LEU A 47 11.20 -7.35 7.59
CA LEU A 47 11.36 -6.07 8.29
C LEU A 47 12.11 -5.06 7.43
N LYS A 48 13.13 -5.52 6.70
CA LYS A 48 13.88 -4.68 5.74
C LYS A 48 12.96 -4.02 4.71
N THR A 49 11.97 -4.76 4.22
CA THR A 49 10.98 -4.23 3.28
C THR A 49 10.12 -3.15 3.94
N LEU A 50 9.65 -3.37 5.17
CA LEU A 50 8.87 -2.38 5.93
C LEU A 50 9.67 -1.09 6.17
N LEU A 51 10.97 -1.19 6.46
CA LEU A 51 11.85 -0.03 6.66
C LEU A 51 12.08 0.81 5.40
N THR A 52 11.73 0.29 4.21
CA THR A 52 11.76 1.08 2.97
C THR A 52 10.54 1.99 2.79
N PHE A 53 9.49 1.83 3.60
CA PHE A 53 8.24 2.57 3.45
C PHE A 53 8.43 4.02 3.87
N GLY A 54 7.74 4.95 3.17
CA GLY A 54 7.98 6.38 3.34
C GLY A 54 7.88 6.89 4.78
N ARG A 55 6.94 6.37 5.59
CA ARG A 55 6.80 6.74 7.01
C ARG A 55 7.75 5.98 7.95
N MET A 56 8.30 4.84 7.50
CA MET A 56 9.20 4.01 8.30
C MET A 56 10.68 4.34 8.11
N ARG A 57 11.05 4.99 7.00
CA ARG A 57 12.46 5.33 6.67
C ARG A 57 13.17 6.12 7.78
N GLN A 58 12.44 6.94 8.52
CA GLN A 58 12.96 7.73 9.62
C GLN A 58 13.28 6.91 10.88
N TYR A 59 12.77 5.68 11.01
CA TYR A 59 13.00 4.85 12.18
C TYR A 59 14.23 3.96 11.97
N ARG A 60 15.35 4.40 12.54
CA ARG A 60 16.62 3.68 12.58
C ARG A 60 17.25 3.84 13.96
N PRO A 61 18.02 2.86 14.46
CA PRO A 61 18.43 1.60 13.84
C PRO A 61 17.36 0.50 13.87
N GLU A 62 17.56 -0.57 13.10
CA GLU A 62 16.64 -1.72 12.97
C GLU A 62 16.43 -2.46 14.30
N GLU A 63 17.46 -2.57 15.13
CA GLU A 63 17.40 -3.21 16.46
C GLU A 63 16.35 -2.57 17.38
N LYS A 64 16.22 -1.24 17.35
CA LYS A 64 15.19 -0.53 18.12
C LYS A 64 13.79 -0.80 17.59
N VAL A 65 13.65 -0.98 16.27
CA VAL A 65 12.37 -1.33 15.65
C VAL A 65 11.95 -2.74 16.07
N ILE A 66 12.88 -3.69 16.08
CA ILE A 66 12.63 -5.04 16.57
C ILE A 66 12.19 -5.02 18.04
N ALA A 67 12.87 -4.25 18.90
CA ALA A 67 12.50 -4.11 20.31
C ALA A 67 11.06 -3.58 20.48
N ALA A 68 10.68 -2.55 19.71
CA ALA A 68 9.33 -1.99 19.72
C ALA A 68 8.27 -3.01 19.24
N LEU A 69 8.60 -3.83 18.24
CA LEU A 69 7.68 -4.85 17.71
C LEU A 69 7.49 -6.05 18.62
N LYS A 70 8.51 -6.41 19.43
CA LYS A 70 8.39 -7.47 20.45
C LYS A 70 7.33 -7.15 21.50
N ALA A 71 7.10 -5.86 21.78
CA ALA A 71 6.08 -5.39 22.71
C ALA A 71 4.69 -5.25 22.10
N SER A 72 4.48 -5.58 20.81
CA SER A 72 3.16 -5.49 20.17
C SER A 72 2.32 -6.73 20.47
N ASP A 73 1.05 -6.52 20.84
CA ASP A 73 0.10 -7.61 21.12
C ASP A 73 -0.49 -8.24 19.84
N LYS A 74 -0.43 -7.52 18.72
CA LYS A 74 -1.11 -7.86 17.45
C LYS A 74 -0.20 -8.50 16.41
N LEU A 75 1.11 -8.37 16.59
CA LEU A 75 2.13 -8.80 15.64
C LEU A 75 3.01 -9.87 16.28
N VAL A 76 3.56 -10.74 15.44
CA VAL A 76 4.50 -11.79 15.84
C VAL A 76 5.75 -11.67 14.97
N LEU A 77 6.91 -11.76 15.61
CA LEU A 77 8.20 -11.80 14.94
C LEU A 77 8.62 -13.25 14.67
N SER A 78 9.38 -13.46 13.61
CA SER A 78 10.04 -14.73 13.32
C SER A 78 11.08 -15.06 14.39
N ALA A 79 11.52 -16.32 14.45
CA ALA A 79 12.59 -16.73 15.36
C ALA A 79 13.92 -15.99 15.14
N ASN A 80 14.16 -15.53 13.91
CA ASN A 80 15.35 -14.76 13.54
C ASN A 80 15.13 -13.24 13.64
N GLU A 81 13.95 -12.80 14.07
CA GLU A 81 13.57 -11.38 14.25
C GLU A 81 13.63 -10.52 12.98
N ASP A 82 13.63 -11.17 11.82
CA ASP A 82 13.78 -10.57 10.49
C ASP A 82 12.46 -10.41 9.73
N MET A 83 11.41 -11.11 10.15
CA MET A 83 10.09 -11.09 9.53
C MET A 83 8.99 -10.81 10.54
N VAL A 84 7.94 -10.15 10.07
CA VAL A 84 6.77 -9.75 10.86
C VAL A 84 5.52 -10.39 10.25
N ARG A 85 4.66 -10.95 11.09
CA ARG A 85 3.34 -11.46 10.70
C ARG A 85 2.27 -10.98 11.67
N ARG A 86 1.04 -10.90 11.16
CA ARG A 86 -0.14 -10.66 12.00
C ARG A 86 -0.46 -11.89 12.86
N LYS A 87 -0.79 -11.66 14.14
CA LYS A 87 -1.21 -12.71 15.08
C LYS A 87 -2.62 -13.22 14.78
N ASP A 88 -3.55 -12.28 14.61
CA ASP A 88 -4.95 -12.58 14.34
C ASP A 88 -5.20 -12.87 12.86
N PRO A 89 -6.16 -13.76 12.54
CA PRO A 89 -6.54 -14.02 11.15
C PRO A 89 -7.12 -12.77 10.48
N ILE A 90 -6.96 -12.70 9.17
CA ILE A 90 -7.53 -11.62 8.34
C ILE A 90 -9.05 -11.81 8.23
N LYS A 91 -9.78 -10.71 8.34
CA LYS A 91 -11.23 -10.68 8.13
C LYS A 91 -11.60 -10.74 6.64
N ASP A 92 -12.83 -11.14 6.35
CA ASP A 92 -13.32 -11.18 4.97
C ASP A 92 -13.27 -9.79 4.31
N PHE A 93 -12.83 -9.75 3.05
CA PHE A 93 -12.66 -8.50 2.32
C PHE A 93 -13.97 -7.71 2.16
N ASN A 94 -15.09 -8.38 1.93
CA ASN A 94 -16.38 -7.72 1.78
C ASN A 94 -16.88 -7.18 3.13
N GLU A 95 -16.64 -7.92 4.21
CA GLU A 95 -16.95 -7.48 5.56
C GLU A 95 -16.19 -6.20 5.91
N VAL A 96 -14.85 -6.19 5.77
CA VAL A 96 -14.01 -5.03 6.04
C VAL A 96 -14.42 -3.83 5.19
N LYS A 97 -14.69 -4.06 3.89
CA LYS A 97 -15.16 -3.01 2.98
C LYS A 97 -16.51 -2.42 3.40
N ASN A 98 -17.43 -3.24 3.90
CA ASN A 98 -18.74 -2.80 4.35
C ASN A 98 -18.71 -2.09 5.70
N ILE A 99 -17.83 -2.52 6.62
CA ILE A 99 -17.57 -1.82 7.89
C ILE A 99 -16.97 -0.44 7.58
N LYS A 100 -15.90 -0.39 6.79
CA LYS A 100 -15.25 0.86 6.38
C LYS A 100 -16.25 1.85 5.77
N LYS A 101 -17.10 1.40 4.85
CA LYS A 101 -18.10 2.27 4.20
C LYS A 101 -19.04 2.94 5.21
N ARG A 102 -19.44 2.22 6.25
CA ARG A 102 -20.39 2.70 7.27
C ARG A 102 -19.73 3.58 8.32
N ASN A 103 -18.52 3.20 8.76
CA ASN A 103 -17.82 3.89 9.83
C ASN A 103 -16.92 5.05 9.34
N SER A 104 -16.94 5.37 8.03
CA SER A 104 -16.12 6.44 7.47
C SER A 104 -16.87 7.76 7.40
N VAL A 105 -16.22 8.81 7.89
CA VAL A 105 -16.69 10.20 7.86
C VAL A 105 -15.77 11.03 6.96
N HIS A 106 -16.38 11.86 6.13
CA HIS A 106 -15.71 12.84 5.29
C HIS A 106 -15.73 14.20 5.98
N ILE A 107 -14.59 14.87 6.07
CA ILE A 107 -14.43 16.13 6.79
C ILE A 107 -13.71 17.14 5.90
N GLU A 108 -14.30 18.32 5.73
CA GLU A 108 -13.76 19.44 4.97
C GLU A 108 -13.53 20.66 5.87
N GLY A 109 -12.47 21.43 5.58
CA GLY A 109 -12.19 22.70 6.26
C GLY A 109 -10.86 22.75 7.01
N PHE A 110 -10.00 21.73 6.86
CA PHE A 110 -8.66 21.78 7.41
C PHE A 110 -7.77 22.77 6.64
N PRO A 111 -6.85 23.49 7.31
CA PRO A 111 -5.85 24.30 6.64
C PRO A 111 -4.99 23.48 5.67
N SER A 112 -4.55 24.08 4.56
CA SER A 112 -3.73 23.39 3.54
C SER A 112 -2.34 22.98 4.03
N GLU A 113 -1.82 23.66 5.05
CA GLU A 113 -0.49 23.41 5.62
C GLU A 113 -0.47 22.26 6.63
N THR A 114 -1.62 21.86 7.16
CA THR A 114 -1.72 20.88 8.24
C THR A 114 -1.04 19.57 7.87
N THR A 115 -0.15 19.07 8.73
CA THR A 115 0.58 17.81 8.47
C THR A 115 -0.28 16.58 8.79
N GLN A 116 0.22 15.38 8.48
CA GLN A 116 -0.53 14.16 8.82
C GLN A 116 -0.48 13.90 10.33
N GLU A 117 0.68 14.13 10.93
CA GLU A 117 0.93 13.93 12.36
C GLU A 117 0.04 14.86 13.18
N GLU A 118 -0.03 16.16 12.81
CA GLU A 118 -0.95 17.11 13.45
C GLU A 118 -2.41 16.67 13.41
N VAL A 119 -2.88 16.11 12.28
CA VAL A 119 -4.27 15.60 12.19
C VAL A 119 -4.43 14.38 13.10
N GLU A 120 -3.49 13.44 13.08
CA GLU A 120 -3.54 12.24 13.92
C GLU A 120 -3.50 12.57 15.43
N GLU A 121 -2.68 13.55 15.84
CA GLU A 121 -2.59 14.08 17.20
C GLU A 121 -3.89 14.77 17.60
N TRP A 122 -4.42 15.66 16.75
CA TRP A 122 -5.68 16.35 17.01
C TRP A 122 -6.85 15.38 17.19
N PHE A 123 -6.96 14.33 16.37
CA PHE A 123 -7.97 13.29 16.58
C PHE A 123 -7.74 12.54 17.89
N SER A 124 -6.49 12.22 18.22
CA SER A 124 -6.14 11.47 19.43
C SER A 124 -6.42 12.26 20.72
N GLU A 125 -6.20 13.57 20.72
CA GLU A 125 -6.38 14.42 21.90
C GLU A 125 -7.81 14.98 22.06
N LYS A 126 -8.41 15.44 20.95
CA LYS A 126 -9.65 16.23 21.00
C LYS A 126 -10.89 15.41 20.72
N ILE A 127 -10.76 14.35 19.91
CA ILE A 127 -11.91 13.58 19.43
C ILE A 127 -12.01 12.24 20.13
N VAL A 128 -10.93 11.45 20.17
CA VAL A 128 -10.93 10.10 20.76
C VAL A 128 -11.48 10.06 22.19
N PRO A 129 -11.13 10.97 23.11
CA PRO A 129 -11.65 10.94 24.48
C PRO A 129 -13.15 11.22 24.60
N SER A 130 -13.74 11.85 23.58
CA SER A 130 -15.16 12.20 23.54
C SER A 130 -16.05 11.09 22.95
N LEU A 131 -15.45 10.04 22.41
CA LEU A 131 -16.19 8.96 21.77
C LEU A 131 -16.84 8.04 22.81
N PRO A 132 -18.04 7.50 22.54
CA PRO A 132 -18.80 6.76 23.54
C PRO A 132 -18.30 5.33 23.79
N LYS A 133 -17.75 4.63 22.77
CA LYS A 133 -17.60 3.16 22.85
C LYS A 133 -16.15 2.67 22.86
N GLU A 134 -15.55 2.44 21.69
CA GLU A 134 -14.21 1.86 21.61
C GLU A 134 -13.11 2.91 21.44
N GLN A 135 -13.51 4.19 21.42
CA GLN A 135 -12.61 5.36 21.49
C GLN A 135 -11.39 5.21 20.58
N GLY A 136 -11.63 4.87 19.31
CA GLY A 136 -10.56 4.46 18.42
C GLY A 136 -10.81 4.84 16.97
N VAL A 137 -9.74 5.28 16.30
CA VAL A 137 -9.71 5.55 14.87
C VAL A 137 -8.87 4.49 14.18
N CYS A 138 -9.43 3.85 13.14
CA CYS A 138 -8.76 2.80 12.37
C CYS A 138 -7.87 3.38 11.27
N SER A 139 -8.30 4.46 10.60
CA SER A 139 -7.55 5.07 9.51
C SER A 139 -7.87 6.56 9.38
N ILE A 140 -6.84 7.38 9.18
CA ILE A 140 -6.95 8.81 8.86
C ILE A 140 -6.27 9.06 7.53
N ARG A 141 -7.03 9.54 6.54
CA ARG A 141 -6.55 9.78 5.18
C ARG A 141 -6.75 11.22 4.77
N ARG A 142 -5.65 11.95 4.59
CA ARG A 142 -5.64 13.25 3.95
C ARG A 142 -5.83 13.12 2.44
N ILE A 143 -6.79 13.84 1.89
CA ILE A 143 -7.03 13.92 0.45
C ILE A 143 -6.12 14.99 -0.15
N LYS A 144 -5.26 14.55 -1.06
CA LYS A 144 -4.28 15.39 -1.75
C LYS A 144 -4.61 15.47 -3.23
N ASN A 145 -4.23 16.57 -3.86
CA ASN A 145 -4.27 16.69 -5.30
C ASN A 145 -3.30 15.68 -5.92
N ARG A 146 -3.76 14.92 -6.92
CA ARG A 146 -2.94 13.90 -7.58
C ARG A 146 -1.76 14.51 -8.35
N ALA A 147 -1.92 15.72 -8.88
CA ALA A 147 -0.91 16.41 -9.68
C ALA A 147 0.10 17.18 -8.79
N THR A 148 -0.39 18.10 -7.97
CA THR A 148 0.47 18.98 -7.16
C THR A 148 0.91 18.35 -5.84
N LYS A 149 0.29 17.23 -5.41
CA LYS A 149 0.46 16.60 -4.09
C LYS A 149 0.12 17.51 -2.90
N GLU A 150 -0.48 18.66 -3.16
CA GLU A 150 -0.95 19.59 -2.15
C GLU A 150 -2.19 19.04 -1.44
N PHE A 151 -2.34 19.42 -0.18
CA PHE A 151 -3.46 19.00 0.63
C PHE A 151 -4.69 19.87 0.35
N PHE A 152 -5.83 19.22 0.08
CA PHE A 152 -7.08 19.90 -0.30
C PHE A 152 -7.88 20.40 0.92
N GLY A 153 -7.36 20.24 2.15
CA GLY A 153 -8.10 20.57 3.37
C GLY A 153 -9.20 19.57 3.72
N VAL A 154 -9.11 18.36 3.17
CA VAL A 154 -10.14 17.32 3.26
C VAL A 154 -9.56 16.03 3.82
N VAL A 155 -10.22 15.46 4.82
CA VAL A 155 -9.77 14.26 5.54
C VAL A 155 -10.91 13.24 5.60
N ASP A 156 -10.61 12.01 5.19
CA ASP A 156 -11.47 10.85 5.41
C ASP A 156 -10.99 10.12 6.67
N VAL A 157 -11.90 9.89 7.61
CA VAL A 157 -11.62 9.21 8.88
C VAL A 157 -12.48 7.98 9.00
N GLU A 158 -11.87 6.85 9.35
CA GLU A 158 -12.53 5.58 9.60
C GLU A 158 -12.52 5.29 11.10
N PHE A 159 -13.69 5.33 11.73
CA PHE A 159 -13.86 5.01 13.15
C PHE A 159 -13.96 3.50 13.36
N LYS A 160 -13.60 3.05 14.56
CA LYS A 160 -13.67 1.63 14.91
C LYS A 160 -15.10 1.10 14.96
N THR A 161 -16.03 1.92 15.44
CA THR A 161 -17.45 1.56 15.53
C THR A 161 -18.35 2.54 14.78
N LEU A 162 -19.55 2.07 14.42
CA LEU A 162 -20.58 2.89 13.78
C LEU A 162 -21.15 3.93 14.75
N GLU A 163 -21.35 3.56 16.01
CA GLU A 163 -21.85 4.45 17.06
C GLU A 163 -20.91 5.64 17.28
N ASP A 164 -19.58 5.40 17.28
CA ASP A 164 -18.58 6.46 17.39
C ASP A 164 -18.64 7.42 16.18
N ALA A 165 -18.87 6.89 14.97
CA ALA A 165 -19.00 7.69 13.76
C ALA A 165 -20.28 8.54 13.76
N GLU A 166 -21.41 7.98 14.19
CA GLU A 166 -22.69 8.68 14.29
C GLU A 166 -22.66 9.77 15.37
N HIS A 167 -22.08 9.47 16.53
CA HIS A 167 -21.83 10.47 17.57
C HIS A 167 -20.95 11.61 17.05
N PHE A 168 -19.85 11.26 16.37
CA PHE A 168 -18.99 12.27 15.76
C PHE A 168 -19.73 13.10 14.71
N LEU A 169 -20.67 12.55 13.95
CA LEU A 169 -21.48 13.32 13.00
C LEU A 169 -22.47 14.29 13.67
N GLY A 170 -23.01 13.93 14.83
CA GLY A 170 -23.99 14.75 15.56
C GLY A 170 -23.41 15.95 16.32
N VAL A 171 -22.12 15.91 16.64
CA VAL A 171 -21.44 16.99 17.38
C VAL A 171 -21.08 18.16 16.44
N SER A 172 -20.73 19.35 16.92
CA SER A 172 -20.09 20.39 16.08
C SER A 172 -18.59 20.45 16.39
N VAL A 173 -17.73 20.60 15.37
CA VAL A 173 -16.28 20.48 15.53
C VAL A 173 -15.55 21.59 14.76
N SER A 174 -14.57 22.21 15.41
CA SER A 174 -13.68 23.21 14.81
C SER A 174 -12.22 22.79 14.95
N TYR A 175 -11.38 23.26 14.02
CA TYR A 175 -9.94 23.09 14.10
C TYR A 175 -9.30 24.43 14.46
N PRO A 176 -8.38 24.51 15.46
CA PRO A 176 -7.77 23.41 16.23
C PRO A 176 -8.49 23.04 17.54
N GLU A 177 -9.55 23.75 17.92
CA GLU A 177 -10.13 23.68 19.27
C GLU A 177 -10.75 22.33 19.63
N GLY A 178 -11.30 21.59 18.66
CA GLY A 178 -11.94 20.30 18.87
C GLY A 178 -13.46 20.39 18.86
N ILE A 179 -14.12 19.75 19.83
CA ILE A 179 -15.59 19.74 19.93
C ILE A 179 -16.11 21.06 20.48
N VAL A 180 -17.06 21.65 19.76
CA VAL A 180 -17.71 22.92 20.09
C VAL A 180 -19.18 22.64 20.38
N ALA A 181 -19.69 23.21 21.47
CA ALA A 181 -21.12 23.17 21.79
C ALA A 181 -21.91 24.03 20.79
N GLU A 182 -23.13 23.59 20.42
CA GLU A 182 -23.97 24.25 19.40
C GLU A 182 -24.17 25.76 19.65
N ASN A 183 -24.19 26.19 20.91
CA ASN A 183 -24.39 27.59 21.30
C ASN A 183 -23.19 28.52 20.99
N GLU A 184 -22.01 27.98 20.70
CA GLU A 184 -20.79 28.76 20.38
C GLU A 184 -20.46 28.76 18.88
N VAL A 185 -21.30 28.14 18.05
CA VAL A 185 -21.03 27.93 16.61
C VAL A 185 -21.12 29.25 15.82
N GLU A 186 -21.94 30.21 16.24
CA GLU A 186 -22.19 31.43 15.48
C GLU A 186 -21.02 32.45 15.49
N GLY A 187 -19.98 32.22 16.30
CA GLY A 187 -18.83 33.14 16.43
C GLY A 187 -17.47 32.56 16.07
N LYS A 188 -17.36 31.25 15.81
CA LYS A 188 -16.07 30.58 15.60
C LYS A 188 -15.69 30.50 14.12
N GLN A 189 -14.48 30.99 13.82
CA GLN A 189 -13.83 30.76 12.53
C GLN A 189 -13.35 29.29 12.48
N HIS A 190 -13.30 28.69 11.28
CA HIS A 190 -12.79 27.30 11.05
C HIS A 190 -13.67 26.14 11.56
N ILE A 191 -14.99 26.25 11.45
CA ILE A 191 -15.89 25.11 11.62
C ILE A 191 -15.66 24.10 10.49
N LEU A 192 -15.49 22.84 10.87
CA LEU A 192 -15.30 21.75 9.92
C LEU A 192 -16.67 21.24 9.45
N LYS A 193 -16.83 21.17 8.12
CA LYS A 193 -17.99 20.51 7.52
C LYS A 193 -17.76 19.02 7.54
N LYS A 194 -18.77 18.25 7.93
CA LYS A 194 -18.67 16.79 7.99
C LYS A 194 -19.92 16.12 7.49
N MET A 195 -19.73 14.95 6.91
CA MET A 195 -20.81 14.10 6.43
C MET A 195 -20.33 12.65 6.33
N SER A 196 -21.25 11.70 6.26
CA SER A 196 -20.84 10.31 6.02
C SER A 196 -20.13 10.20 4.66
N LEU A 197 -19.09 9.37 4.58
CA LEU A 197 -18.35 9.17 3.32
C LEU A 197 -19.26 8.57 2.24
N LEU A 198 -20.27 7.80 2.64
CA LEU A 198 -21.28 7.25 1.74
C LEU A 198 -22.13 8.36 1.13
N THR A 199 -22.66 9.27 1.95
CA THR A 199 -23.43 10.44 1.50
C THR A 199 -22.60 11.34 0.58
N PHE A 200 -21.34 11.60 0.93
CA PHE A 200 -20.44 12.39 0.08
C PHE A 200 -20.26 11.76 -1.32
N ARG A 201 -20.07 10.43 -1.38
CA ARG A 201 -19.93 9.71 -2.65
C ARG A 201 -21.20 9.78 -3.48
N GLU A 202 -22.35 9.62 -2.87
CA GLU A 202 -23.65 9.73 -3.54
C GLU A 202 -23.89 11.13 -4.11
N MET A 203 -23.60 12.19 -3.34
CA MET A 203 -23.70 13.58 -3.81
C MET A 203 -22.74 13.87 -4.97
N ARG A 204 -21.53 13.32 -4.93
CA ARG A 204 -20.55 13.48 -6.00
C ARG A 204 -20.98 12.73 -7.27
N GLU A 205 -21.58 11.55 -7.13
CA GLU A 205 -22.09 10.78 -8.26
C GLU A 205 -23.33 11.41 -8.87
N SER A 206 -24.28 11.88 -8.06
CA SER A 206 -25.47 12.57 -8.56
C SER A 206 -25.07 13.84 -9.31
N SER A 207 -24.15 14.64 -8.78
CA SER A 207 -23.62 15.83 -9.45
C SER A 207 -22.99 15.52 -10.82
N LYS A 208 -22.26 14.40 -10.95
CA LYS A 208 -21.72 13.95 -12.24
C LYS A 208 -22.82 13.50 -13.22
N ARG A 209 -23.89 12.88 -12.71
CA ARG A 209 -25.04 12.47 -13.52
C ARG A 209 -25.85 13.68 -14.03
N PHE A 210 -26.03 14.71 -13.20
CA PHE A 210 -26.69 15.97 -13.59
C PHE A 210 -25.86 16.79 -14.60
N GLY A 211 -24.53 16.65 -14.63
CA GLY A 211 -23.67 17.27 -15.65
C GLY A 211 -23.71 16.60 -17.03
N VAL A 212 -24.34 15.43 -17.16
CA VAL A 212 -24.48 14.68 -18.41
C VAL A 212 -25.97 14.45 -18.69
N ASN A 213 -26.69 15.51 -19.03
CA ASN A 213 -28.03 15.36 -19.61
C ASN A 213 -27.92 14.46 -20.85
N GLU A 214 -28.73 13.40 -20.96
CA GLU A 214 -28.83 12.56 -22.17
C GLU A 214 -29.10 13.38 -23.45
N VAL A 215 -29.63 14.60 -23.29
CA VAL A 215 -29.85 15.58 -24.36
C VAL A 215 -28.53 16.04 -25.02
N THR A 216 -27.40 16.12 -24.29
CA THR A 216 -26.11 16.49 -24.88
C THR A 216 -25.43 15.32 -25.60
N LYS A 217 -25.71 14.06 -25.21
CA LYS A 217 -25.28 12.88 -25.99
C LYS A 217 -25.95 12.80 -27.35
N ARG A 218 -27.25 13.14 -27.46
CA ARG A 218 -27.95 13.16 -28.77
C ARG A 218 -27.51 14.32 -29.68
N ARG A 219 -26.99 15.42 -29.14
CA ARG A 219 -26.48 16.55 -29.95
C ARG A 219 -25.11 16.32 -30.56
N ASN A 220 -24.29 15.43 -29.98
CA ASN A 220 -22.96 15.11 -30.51
C ASN A 220 -22.94 14.01 -31.59
N SER A 221 -24.09 13.43 -31.93
CA SER A 221 -24.18 12.41 -32.99
C SER A 221 -24.40 12.97 -34.40
N PHE A 222 -24.60 14.29 -34.57
CA PHE A 222 -24.90 14.92 -35.86
C PHE A 222 -23.76 15.74 -36.46
N LYS A 223 -22.54 15.66 -35.89
CA LYS A 223 -21.40 16.45 -36.34
C LYS A 223 -20.15 15.62 -36.60
N ASP A 224 -20.33 14.47 -37.25
CA ASP A 224 -19.23 13.60 -37.67
C ASP A 224 -19.33 13.23 -39.16
N ASN A 225 -19.42 14.25 -40.03
CA ASN A 225 -19.32 14.01 -41.47
C ASN A 225 -18.59 15.10 -42.27
N ASN A 226 -17.76 15.94 -41.63
CA ASN A 226 -16.98 16.92 -42.40
C ASN A 226 -15.62 17.30 -41.80
N ARG A 227 -14.74 16.32 -41.61
CA ARG A 227 -13.28 16.56 -41.63
C ARG A 227 -12.59 15.52 -42.51
N LYS A 228 -12.64 15.74 -43.82
CA LYS A 228 -11.62 15.25 -44.76
C LYS A 228 -10.25 15.68 -44.22
N LYS A 229 -9.37 14.70 -43.94
CA LYS A 229 -7.93 14.93 -43.78
C LYS A 229 -7.40 15.53 -45.10
N PRO A 230 -6.57 16.59 -45.08
CA PRO A 230 -5.78 16.94 -46.25
C PRO A 230 -4.65 15.91 -46.39
N ARG A 231 -4.72 15.08 -47.44
CA ARG A 231 -3.57 14.37 -47.99
C ARG A 231 -2.70 15.41 -48.70
N LYS A 232 -1.39 15.35 -48.49
CA LYS A 232 -0.40 16.08 -49.26
C LYS A 232 0.27 15.06 -50.19
N ASP A 233 -0.03 15.17 -51.48
CA ASP A 233 0.76 14.67 -52.64
C ASP A 233 2.20 15.18 -52.55
N ASP A 234 3.25 14.56 -53.10
CA ASP A 234 3.56 13.97 -54.41
C ASP A 234 4.82 13.06 -54.17
N ARG A 235 5.29 12.09 -54.96
CA ARG A 235 5.18 11.73 -56.38
C ARG A 235 5.78 10.32 -56.59
N ASP A 236 5.28 9.63 -57.61
CA ASP A 236 5.80 8.53 -58.47
C ASP A 236 7.25 8.03 -58.25
N GLU A 237 7.62 6.75 -58.43
CA GLU A 237 7.29 5.83 -59.53
C GLU A 237 7.72 4.36 -59.19
N LYS A 238 7.07 3.38 -59.85
CA LYS A 238 7.42 1.93 -59.90
C LYS A 238 8.76 1.73 -60.67
N THR A 239 9.50 0.62 -60.73
CA THR A 239 9.17 -0.83 -60.82
C THR A 239 10.50 -1.63 -60.83
N GLU A 240 10.45 -2.88 -60.33
CA GLU A 240 11.10 -4.12 -60.83
C GLU A 240 12.64 -4.39 -60.90
N GLU A 241 12.97 -5.62 -60.47
CA GLU A 241 13.99 -6.58 -61.00
C GLU A 241 15.50 -6.24 -60.85
N ALA A 242 16.26 -7.02 -60.05
CA ALA A 242 16.96 -8.27 -60.40
C ALA A 242 18.41 -8.03 -60.89
N ILE A 243 19.38 -8.64 -60.17
CA ILE A 243 20.60 -9.35 -60.65
C ILE A 243 21.50 -8.54 -61.62
N GLU A 244 22.77 -8.19 -61.37
CA GLU A 244 23.94 -9.08 -61.31
C GLU A 244 25.23 -8.28 -61.04
N GLU A 245 26.12 -8.95 -60.32
CA GLU A 245 27.57 -8.87 -60.12
C GLU A 245 28.45 -7.79 -60.79
N THR A 246 29.43 -7.33 -60.01
CA THR A 246 30.83 -7.35 -60.44
C THR A 246 31.74 -7.72 -59.27
N GLU A 247 32.40 -8.88 -59.44
CA GLU A 247 33.57 -9.38 -58.72
C GLU A 247 34.71 -8.33 -58.75
N GLU A 248 35.70 -8.27 -57.86
CA GLU A 248 36.78 -9.22 -57.59
C GLU A 248 37.61 -8.55 -56.47
N LYS A 249 37.98 -9.17 -55.35
CA LYS A 249 39.12 -10.08 -55.09
C LYS A 249 39.41 -9.89 -53.58
N ALA A 250 39.85 -10.84 -52.76
CA ALA A 250 40.40 -12.17 -52.91
C ALA A 250 40.17 -12.86 -51.54
N ASP A 251 39.53 -14.01 -51.46
CA ASP A 251 40.11 -15.35 -51.71
C ASP A 251 40.79 -15.92 -50.46
N LYS A 252 40.14 -16.93 -49.84
CA LYS A 252 40.61 -18.32 -49.69
C LYS A 252 39.98 -19.01 -48.46
N THR A 253 39.02 -19.92 -48.70
CA THR A 253 39.16 -21.41 -48.72
C THR A 253 39.50 -21.98 -47.35
N GLU A 254 38.98 -23.09 -46.83
CA GLU A 254 38.05 -24.16 -47.19
C GLU A 254 37.81 -24.85 -45.83
N LYS A 255 36.58 -25.17 -45.42
CA LYS A 255 35.89 -26.44 -45.66
C LYS A 255 36.55 -27.68 -45.01
N THR A 256 35.71 -28.35 -44.22
CA THR A 256 35.54 -29.81 -44.06
C THR A 256 36.53 -30.64 -43.22
N GLU A 257 35.88 -31.44 -42.32
CA GLU A 257 36.21 -32.83 -41.95
C GLU A 257 37.44 -33.03 -41.04
N GLU A 258 37.52 -33.90 -40.04
CA GLU A 258 36.84 -35.14 -39.61
C GLU A 258 37.12 -35.26 -38.09
N ALA A 259 36.18 -35.70 -37.25
CA ALA A 259 36.02 -37.08 -36.74
C ALA A 259 37.23 -37.70 -35.98
N THR A 260 36.86 -38.50 -34.97
CA THR A 260 37.63 -39.49 -34.17
C THR A 260 38.20 -38.96 -32.84
N ALA A 261 37.59 -39.38 -31.72
CA ALA A 261 37.94 -40.56 -30.89
C ALA A 261 39.04 -40.16 -29.88
N GLU A 262 39.05 -40.54 -28.61
CA GLU A 262 38.38 -41.55 -27.84
C GLU A 262 38.65 -41.19 -26.36
N ALA A 263 37.89 -41.81 -25.46
CA ALA A 263 38.28 -42.40 -24.16
C ALA A 263 39.54 -41.86 -23.42
N GLU A 264 39.57 -41.64 -22.10
CA GLU A 264 39.26 -42.59 -21.04
C GLU A 264 39.27 -41.90 -19.66
N LYS A 265 38.40 -42.42 -18.79
CA LYS A 265 38.62 -42.73 -17.36
C LYS A 265 38.83 -41.66 -16.29
N ALA A 266 37.79 -41.53 -15.46
CA ALA A 266 37.90 -41.88 -14.04
C ALA A 266 38.28 -43.37 -13.88
N PRO A 267 38.93 -43.79 -12.77
CA PRO A 267 38.13 -44.43 -11.72
C PRO A 267 38.66 -44.15 -10.29
N GLU A 268 37.75 -44.06 -9.31
CA GLU A 268 37.52 -45.01 -8.19
C GLU A 268 38.47 -44.79 -7.00
N ALA A 269 37.99 -44.48 -5.79
CA ALA A 269 37.11 -45.22 -4.87
C ALA A 269 37.84 -46.37 -4.14
N GLU A 270 37.78 -46.34 -2.81
CA GLU A 270 37.80 -47.45 -1.83
C GLU A 270 37.57 -46.76 -0.46
N ALA A 271 36.56 -46.99 0.39
CA ALA A 271 35.70 -48.13 0.73
C ALA A 271 36.40 -49.29 1.48
N ALA A 272 36.22 -49.32 2.81
CA ALA A 272 36.04 -50.50 3.70
C ALA A 272 35.81 -49.95 5.13
N SER A 273 34.66 -50.12 5.82
CA SER A 273 34.19 -51.32 6.56
C SER A 273 35.27 -51.86 7.53
N GLU A 274 35.03 -52.21 8.81
CA GLU A 274 33.89 -52.94 9.39
C GLU A 274 34.10 -53.13 10.92
N THR A 275 33.06 -53.64 11.61
CA THR A 275 33.00 -54.38 12.91
C THR A 275 32.53 -53.68 14.21
N ASP A 276 31.27 -53.98 14.53
CA ASP A 276 30.75 -54.62 15.75
C ASP A 276 31.43 -54.45 17.12
N LYS A 277 30.62 -54.03 18.11
CA LYS A 277 30.43 -54.82 19.34
C LYS A 277 29.12 -54.51 20.07
N VAL A 278 28.36 -55.59 20.27
CA VAL A 278 27.26 -55.81 21.21
C VAL A 278 27.75 -55.66 22.66
N GLU A 279 26.97 -55.03 23.54
CA GLU A 279 26.75 -55.59 24.88
C GLU A 279 25.43 -55.11 25.50
N GLU A 280 24.61 -56.12 25.80
CA GLU A 280 23.37 -56.15 26.53
C GLU A 280 23.68 -56.45 28.01
N SER A 281 23.08 -55.72 28.96
CA SER A 281 22.75 -56.22 30.31
C SER A 281 21.72 -55.26 30.95
N ALA A 282 20.47 -55.71 31.08
CA ALA A 282 19.86 -56.24 32.31
C ALA A 282 19.79 -55.17 33.44
N ALA A 283 18.64 -54.56 33.72
CA ALA A 283 17.54 -55.11 34.53
C ALA A 283 17.97 -55.60 35.92
N VAL A 284 17.76 -54.77 36.96
CA VAL A 284 17.39 -55.09 38.36
C VAL A 284 16.83 -53.78 38.95
N GLU A 285 15.52 -53.52 39.01
CA GLU A 285 14.53 -53.94 40.01
C GLU A 285 14.90 -53.60 41.47
N ALA A 286 14.22 -52.58 42.04
CA ALA A 286 13.63 -52.53 43.40
C ALA A 286 13.44 -51.07 43.86
#